data_AF-A0A962UQ59-F1
#
_entry.id   AF-A0A962UQ59-F1
#
_cell.length_a   1.000
_cell.length_b   1.000
_cell.length_c   1.000
_cell.angle_alpha   90.00
_cell.angle_beta   90.00
_cell.angle_gamma   90.00
#
_symmetry.space_group_name_H-M   'P 1'
#
loop_
_entity.id
_entity.type
_entity.pdbx_description
1 polymer ?
#
loop_
_entity_poly.entity_id
_entity_poly.type
_entity_poly.pdbx_seq_one_letter_code
_entity_poly.pdbx_strand_id
1 'polypeptide(L)'
;MCTVCGCGEGETRIEGHSDHDHHDHDHHQHGHHHGHDHDHAHDHGHHQHRHDHDHPHDHDHDHAPHVHGDDHDYGQGPARAHAPGLSQSRMVQIEQDILGKNDAYAAANRGRLVQQGILALNLVSSPGSGKTSLLTRTLTDLRDELSLAVIEGDQQTSNDADRIRATGARAIQINTGKGCHLDA
;
A
#
# COMPACT_ATOMS: atom_id res chain seq x y z
N MET A 1 -0.10 -9.53 5.10
CA MET A 1 0.70 -8.37 4.67
C MET A 1 0.45 -8.15 3.19
N CYS A 2 -0.18 -7.05 2.83
CA CYS A 2 -0.35 -6.69 1.42
C CYS A 2 1.05 -6.47 0.83
N THR A 3 1.48 -7.34 -0.08
CA THR A 3 2.81 -7.31 -0.72
C THR A 3 3.02 -6.08 -1.59
N VAL A 4 1.94 -5.37 -1.93
CA VAL A 4 1.94 -4.15 -2.74
C VAL A 4 2.25 -2.90 -1.90
N CYS A 5 1.95 -2.89 -0.59
CA CYS A 5 2.05 -1.69 0.25
C CYS A 5 2.84 -1.89 1.56
N GLY A 6 3.22 -3.13 1.92
CA GLY A 6 4.05 -3.39 3.09
C GLY A 6 3.36 -3.18 4.44
N CYS A 7 2.02 -3.16 4.47
CA CYS A 7 1.24 -2.84 5.67
C CYS A 7 1.27 -4.01 6.68
N GLY A 8 1.76 -3.73 7.89
CA GLY A 8 1.62 -4.58 9.07
C GLY A 8 0.48 -4.11 9.98
N GLU A 9 -0.04 -4.99 10.82
CA GLU A 9 -1.07 -4.67 11.81
C GLU A 9 -0.54 -3.70 12.89
N GLY A 10 -1.40 -2.80 13.39
CA GLY A 10 -1.11 -1.97 14.58
C GLY A 10 -0.83 -0.48 14.34
N GLU A 11 -0.87 0.01 13.09
CA GLU A 11 -0.66 1.44 12.80
C GLU A 11 -1.97 2.25 12.63
N THR A 12 -3.13 1.59 12.59
CA THR A 12 -4.43 2.26 12.39
C THR A 12 -4.90 3.01 13.64
N ARG A 13 -5.21 4.30 13.52
CA ARG A 13 -5.71 5.15 14.62
C ARG A 13 -7.01 5.84 14.24
N ILE A 14 -7.96 5.92 15.18
CA ILE A 14 -9.23 6.62 15.00
C ILE A 14 -9.19 7.89 15.84
N GLU A 15 -9.35 9.06 15.22
CA GLU A 15 -9.38 10.33 15.95
C GLU A 15 -10.74 10.51 16.64
N GLY A 16 -10.73 10.82 17.94
CA GLY A 16 -11.94 11.12 18.74
C GLY A 16 -12.20 10.18 19.93
N HIS A 17 -11.37 9.16 20.14
CA HIS A 17 -11.31 8.42 21.41
C HIS A 17 -10.21 9.01 22.31
N SER A 18 -10.58 9.41 23.52
CA SER A 18 -9.67 9.95 24.53
C SER A 18 -8.87 8.80 25.15
N ASP A 19 -7.73 8.46 24.56
CA ASP A 19 -6.80 7.48 25.13
C ASP A 19 -5.68 8.17 25.90
N HIS A 20 -5.44 7.66 27.11
CA HIS A 20 -4.53 8.19 28.12
C HIS A 20 -3.07 8.21 27.65
N ASP A 21 -2.45 9.37 27.85
CA ASP A 21 -1.02 9.63 27.71
C ASP A 21 -0.18 8.61 28.48
N HIS A 22 0.75 7.97 27.78
CA HIS A 22 1.95 7.42 28.40
C HIS A 22 3.20 7.96 27.70
N HIS A 23 4.00 8.60 28.55
CA HIS A 23 5.15 9.45 28.28
C HIS A 23 6.32 8.78 27.55
N ASP A 24 6.99 9.65 26.77
CA ASP A 24 8.39 9.74 26.39
C ASP A 24 9.35 8.63 26.84
N HIS A 25 10.13 8.12 25.87
CA HIS A 25 11.57 7.95 26.08
C HIS A 25 12.37 8.34 24.83
N ASP A 26 13.09 9.43 25.03
CA ASP A 26 14.12 10.08 24.22
C ASP A 26 15.35 9.16 24.09
N HIS A 27 15.79 8.84 22.88
CA HIS A 27 17.09 8.20 22.63
C HIS A 27 17.74 8.71 21.34
N HIS A 28 18.53 9.77 21.55
CA HIS A 28 19.87 10.05 21.03
C HIS A 28 20.27 9.57 19.62
N GLN A 29 20.53 10.58 18.78
CA GLN A 29 21.26 10.53 17.51
C GLN A 29 22.66 9.94 17.63
N HIS A 30 23.02 9.05 16.71
CA HIS A 30 24.41 8.81 16.31
C HIS A 30 24.53 8.90 14.79
N GLY A 31 25.10 10.02 14.33
CA GLY A 31 25.54 10.19 12.95
C GLY A 31 26.88 9.49 12.74
N HIS A 32 26.95 8.61 11.74
CA HIS A 32 28.21 8.10 11.20
C HIS A 32 28.32 8.51 9.73
N HIS A 33 29.10 9.56 9.50
CA HIS A 33 29.67 9.94 8.22
C HIS A 33 30.70 8.87 7.79
N HIS A 34 30.52 8.28 6.62
CA HIS A 34 31.60 7.62 5.89
C HIS A 34 31.67 8.22 4.48
N GLY A 35 32.56 9.20 4.33
CA GLY A 35 33.01 9.67 3.03
C GLY A 35 34.10 8.74 2.52
N HIS A 36 33.91 8.18 1.34
CA HIS A 36 34.99 7.60 0.54
C HIS A 36 34.94 8.25 -0.83
N ASP A 37 35.81 9.25 -1.00
CA ASP A 37 36.23 9.75 -2.30
C ASP A 37 37.04 8.66 -3.00
N HIS A 38 36.64 8.31 -4.22
CA HIS A 38 37.48 7.58 -5.16
C HIS A 38 37.54 8.35 -6.47
N ASP A 39 38.54 9.22 -6.56
CA ASP A 39 39.07 9.71 -7.82
C ASP A 39 39.71 8.56 -8.60
N HIS A 40 39.19 8.30 -9.80
CA HIS A 40 39.93 7.54 -10.81
C HIS A 40 39.83 8.26 -12.16
N ALA A 41 40.86 9.03 -12.45
CA ALA A 41 41.21 9.45 -13.80
C ALA A 41 41.96 8.30 -14.49
N HIS A 42 41.42 7.81 -15.60
CA HIS A 42 42.20 7.04 -16.58
C HIS A 42 41.95 7.60 -17.98
N ASP A 43 42.93 8.38 -18.42
CA ASP A 43 43.26 8.67 -19.80
C ASP A 43 43.88 7.42 -20.42
N HIS A 44 43.27 6.88 -21.50
CA HIS A 44 43.99 6.14 -22.53
C HIS A 44 43.23 6.27 -23.86
N GLY A 45 43.76 7.14 -24.72
CA GLY A 45 43.46 7.15 -26.15
C GLY A 45 44.05 5.95 -26.90
N HIS A 46 43.45 5.72 -28.07
CA HIS A 46 43.84 4.83 -29.18
C HIS A 46 43.49 3.34 -28.95
N HIS A 47 42.76 2.62 -29.81
CA HIS A 47 42.80 2.59 -31.27
C HIS A 47 41.47 2.10 -31.86
N GLN A 48 41.08 2.66 -33.01
CA GLN A 48 40.03 2.10 -33.86
C GLN A 48 40.57 0.88 -34.61
N HIS A 49 39.96 -0.28 -34.40
CA HIS A 49 40.02 -1.40 -35.34
C HIS A 49 38.60 -1.93 -35.56
N ARG A 50 38.11 -1.70 -36.79
CA ARG A 50 36.97 -2.42 -37.35
C ARG A 50 37.45 -3.83 -37.70
N HIS A 51 36.76 -4.84 -37.19
CA HIS A 51 36.79 -6.17 -37.73
C HIS A 51 35.36 -6.68 -37.84
N ASP A 52 34.85 -6.69 -39.08
CA ASP A 52 33.73 -7.55 -39.46
C ASP A 52 34.21 -9.00 -39.35
N HIS A 53 33.61 -9.75 -38.44
CA HIS A 53 33.70 -11.20 -38.42
C HIS A 53 32.29 -11.76 -38.31
N ASP A 54 31.75 -12.08 -39.49
CA ASP A 54 30.57 -12.90 -39.66
C ASP A 54 30.98 -14.36 -39.31
N HIS A 55 30.61 -14.79 -38.11
CA HIS A 55 30.72 -16.19 -37.69
C HIS A 55 29.34 -16.65 -37.21
N PRO A 56 28.66 -17.54 -37.94
CA PRO A 56 27.51 -18.25 -37.41
C PRO A 56 28.03 -19.28 -36.42
N HIS A 57 28.03 -18.90 -35.15
CA HIS A 57 28.13 -19.87 -34.07
C HIS A 57 26.74 -20.40 -33.79
N ASP A 58 26.42 -21.52 -34.44
CA ASP A 58 25.33 -22.38 -34.04
C ASP A 58 25.76 -23.06 -32.72
N HIS A 59 25.48 -22.37 -31.61
CA HIS A 59 25.59 -22.98 -30.30
C HIS A 59 24.25 -23.63 -29.99
N ASP A 60 24.16 -24.90 -30.36
CA ASP A 60 23.17 -25.82 -29.81
C ASP A 60 23.51 -26.01 -28.32
N HIS A 61 23.06 -25.06 -27.51
CA HIS A 61 23.06 -25.19 -26.08
C HIS A 61 21.89 -26.10 -25.72
N ASP A 62 22.20 -27.39 -25.66
CA ASP A 62 21.39 -28.39 -24.98
C ASP A 62 21.38 -28.01 -23.49
N HIS A 63 20.52 -27.04 -23.14
CA HIS A 63 20.23 -26.67 -21.77
C HIS A 63 19.43 -27.81 -21.15
N ALA A 64 20.14 -28.84 -20.73
CA ALA A 64 19.66 -29.70 -19.67
C ALA A 64 19.15 -28.77 -18.54
N PRO A 65 17.90 -28.94 -18.06
CA PRO A 65 17.36 -28.06 -17.04
C PRO A 65 18.20 -28.25 -15.78
N HIS A 66 19.09 -27.30 -15.54
CA HIS A 66 19.74 -27.17 -14.25
C HIS A 66 18.62 -26.92 -13.25
N VAL A 67 18.28 -27.95 -12.48
CA VAL A 67 17.47 -27.83 -11.28
C VAL A 67 18.31 -27.05 -10.27
N HIS A 68 18.32 -25.73 -10.42
CA HIS A 68 18.79 -24.84 -9.38
C HIS A 68 17.79 -24.98 -8.23
N GLY A 69 18.25 -25.60 -7.15
CA GLY A 69 17.50 -25.84 -5.91
C GLY A 69 17.14 -24.57 -5.12
N ASP A 70 17.10 -23.42 -5.79
CA ASP A 70 16.64 -22.14 -5.27
C ASP A 70 15.82 -21.47 -6.39
N ASP A 71 14.59 -21.95 -6.56
CA ASP A 71 13.59 -21.35 -7.45
C ASP A 71 13.16 -20.01 -6.84
N HIS A 72 14.01 -18.99 -7.04
CA HIS A 72 13.68 -17.61 -6.71
C HIS A 72 12.64 -17.12 -7.71
N ASP A 73 11.38 -17.41 -7.40
CA ASP A 73 10.23 -16.93 -8.15
C ASP A 73 10.09 -15.41 -7.96
N TYR A 74 10.53 -14.63 -8.94
CA TYR A 74 10.45 -13.16 -8.95
C TYR A 74 9.00 -12.62 -9.14
N GLY A 75 8.00 -13.32 -8.62
CA GLY A 75 6.59 -12.95 -8.74
C GLY A 75 5.95 -13.35 -10.07
N GLN A 76 6.48 -14.39 -10.72
CA GLN A 76 5.88 -14.99 -11.91
C GLN A 76 4.95 -16.17 -11.57
N GLY A 77 4.99 -16.65 -10.33
CA GLY A 77 4.07 -17.68 -9.83
C GLY A 77 2.64 -17.19 -9.57
N PRO A 78 1.75 -18.10 -9.13
CA PRO A 78 0.33 -17.81 -8.93
C PRO A 78 0.01 -16.66 -7.98
N ALA A 79 0.86 -16.41 -6.97
CA ALA A 79 0.68 -15.28 -6.07
C ALA A 79 1.11 -13.95 -6.69
N ARG A 80 1.82 -13.98 -7.82
CA ARG A 80 2.44 -12.82 -8.51
C ARG A 80 3.28 -11.92 -7.59
N ALA A 81 3.80 -12.51 -6.52
CA ALA A 81 4.56 -11.84 -5.48
C ALA A 81 5.64 -12.80 -4.95
N HIS A 82 6.68 -12.24 -4.33
CA HIS A 82 7.75 -13.00 -3.70
C HIS A 82 7.93 -12.53 -2.27
N ALA A 83 7.99 -13.48 -1.33
CA ALA A 83 8.37 -13.24 0.05
C ALA A 83 9.39 -14.32 0.47
N PRO A 84 10.59 -13.94 0.93
CA PRO A 84 11.60 -14.90 1.37
C PRO A 84 11.04 -15.86 2.43
N GLY A 85 11.25 -17.17 2.24
CA GLY A 85 10.79 -18.19 3.18
C GLY A 85 9.31 -18.58 3.07
N LEU A 86 8.58 -18.09 2.07
CA LEU A 86 7.18 -18.46 1.81
C LEU A 86 7.02 -19.04 0.40
N SER A 87 6.37 -20.21 0.30
CA SER A 87 5.98 -20.76 -1.01
C SER A 87 4.84 -19.97 -1.64
N GLN A 88 4.71 -20.01 -2.98
CA GLN A 88 3.60 -19.42 -3.71
C GLN A 88 2.23 -19.89 -3.20
N SER A 89 2.06 -21.19 -2.98
CA SER A 89 0.81 -21.77 -2.46
C SER A 89 0.46 -21.24 -1.07
N ARG A 90 1.46 -21.09 -0.20
CA ARG A 90 1.27 -20.55 1.14
C ARG A 90 0.91 -19.06 1.10
N MET A 91 1.50 -18.29 0.20
CA MET A 91 1.13 -16.87 0.01
C MET A 91 -0.31 -16.71 -0.44
N VAL A 92 -0.75 -17.48 -1.46
CA VAL A 92 -2.14 -17.47 -1.92
C VAL A 92 -3.11 -17.85 -0.80
N GLN A 93 -2.79 -18.89 -0.03
CA GLN A 93 -3.62 -19.31 1.10
C GLN A 93 -3.77 -18.21 2.15
N ILE A 94 -2.66 -17.56 2.53
CA ILE A 94 -2.68 -16.46 3.51
C ILE A 94 -3.54 -15.29 2.99
N GLU A 95 -3.38 -14.92 1.72
CA GLU A 95 -4.19 -13.85 1.11
C GLU A 95 -5.68 -14.20 1.12
N GLN A 96 -6.04 -15.42 0.73
CA GLN A 96 -7.42 -15.91 0.77
C GLN A 96 -8.00 -15.90 2.19
N ASP A 97 -7.22 -16.34 3.18
CA ASP A 97 -7.64 -16.34 4.58
C ASP A 97 -7.88 -14.92 5.10
N ILE A 98 -7.01 -13.97 4.75
CA ILE A 98 -7.14 -12.54 5.12
C ILE A 98 -8.38 -11.93 4.44
N LEU A 99 -8.53 -12.10 3.13
CA LEU A 99 -9.67 -11.56 2.37
C LEU A 99 -10.99 -12.17 2.85
N GLY A 100 -11.01 -13.48 3.10
CA GLY A 100 -12.19 -14.18 3.62
C GLY A 100 -12.60 -13.70 5.02
N LYS A 101 -11.63 -13.39 5.89
CA LYS A 101 -11.93 -12.80 7.21
C LYS A 101 -12.52 -11.38 7.07
N ASN A 102 -11.96 -10.56 6.18
CA ASN A 102 -12.49 -9.23 5.89
C ASN A 102 -13.91 -9.27 5.30
N ASP A 103 -14.20 -10.23 4.42
CA ASP A 103 -15.54 -10.44 3.86
C ASP A 103 -16.58 -10.76 4.94
N ALA A 104 -16.20 -11.52 5.97
CA ALA A 104 -17.07 -11.80 7.11
C ALA A 104 -17.39 -10.53 7.91
N TYR A 105 -16.40 -9.67 8.18
CA TYR A 105 -16.63 -8.37 8.82
C TYR A 105 -17.49 -7.45 7.96
N ALA A 106 -17.22 -7.39 6.65
CA ALA A 106 -18.00 -6.59 5.72
C ALA A 106 -19.46 -7.05 5.65
N ALA A 107 -19.72 -8.36 5.71
CA ALA A 107 -21.08 -8.91 5.77
C ALA A 107 -21.79 -8.52 7.07
N ALA A 108 -21.11 -8.58 8.22
CA ALA A 108 -21.66 -8.14 9.50
C ALA A 108 -22.00 -6.63 9.50
N ASN A 109 -21.10 -5.79 8.98
CA ASN A 109 -21.32 -4.35 8.85
C ASN A 109 -22.52 -4.04 7.96
N ARG A 110 -22.61 -4.67 6.78
CA ARG A 110 -23.78 -4.53 5.90
C ARG A 110 -25.08 -4.93 6.60
N GLY A 111 -25.08 -6.05 7.32
CA GLY A 111 -26.23 -6.51 8.10
C GLY A 111 -26.68 -5.47 9.13
N ARG A 112 -25.73 -4.91 9.88
CA ARG A 112 -26.01 -3.86 10.89
C ARG A 112 -26.54 -2.57 10.25
N LEU A 113 -25.93 -2.10 9.16
CA LEU A 113 -26.33 -0.87 8.48
C LEU A 113 -27.74 -1.00 7.87
N VAL A 114 -28.05 -2.14 7.25
CA VAL A 114 -29.39 -2.44 6.71
C VAL A 114 -30.44 -2.50 7.81
N GLN A 115 -30.15 -3.16 8.95
CA GLN A 115 -31.06 -3.19 10.09
C GLN A 115 -31.38 -1.79 10.65
N GLN A 116 -30.44 -0.85 10.52
CA GLN A 116 -30.60 0.54 10.93
C GLN A 116 -31.20 1.44 9.82
N GLY A 117 -31.49 0.90 8.64
CA GLY A 117 -31.99 1.67 7.49
C GLY A 117 -30.96 2.64 6.90
N ILE A 118 -29.66 2.38 7.09
CA ILE A 118 -28.58 3.25 6.63
C ILE A 118 -28.10 2.79 5.25
N LEU A 119 -28.15 3.69 4.27
CA LEU A 119 -27.44 3.52 3.01
C LEU A 119 -25.98 3.92 3.21
N ALA A 120 -25.07 2.95 3.11
CA ALA A 120 -23.63 3.19 3.14
C ALA A 120 -23.05 3.10 1.73
N LEU A 121 -22.25 4.09 1.35
CA LEU A 121 -21.57 4.17 0.06
C LEU A 121 -20.06 4.15 0.31
N ASN A 122 -19.34 3.26 -0.39
CA ASN A 122 -17.89 3.22 -0.37
C ASN A 122 -17.35 3.93 -1.62
N LEU A 123 -16.54 4.98 -1.44
CA LEU A 123 -15.96 5.76 -2.53
C LEU A 123 -14.44 5.52 -2.60
N VAL A 124 -14.03 4.73 -3.58
CA VAL A 124 -12.61 4.39 -3.83
C VAL A 124 -12.17 5.03 -5.14
N SER A 125 -10.98 5.62 -5.16
CA SER A 125 -10.44 6.30 -6.35
C SER A 125 -8.92 6.44 -6.26
N SER A 126 -8.25 6.64 -7.39
CA SER A 126 -6.83 7.01 -7.41
C SER A 126 -6.57 8.36 -6.70
N PRO A 127 -5.35 8.59 -6.16
CA PRO A 127 -4.96 9.89 -5.61
C PRO A 127 -5.17 11.03 -6.61
N GLY A 128 -5.63 12.19 -6.14
CA GLY A 128 -5.84 13.38 -6.98
C GLY A 128 -7.05 13.35 -7.92
N SER A 129 -7.87 12.30 -7.89
CA SER A 129 -9.08 12.15 -8.74
C SER A 129 -10.22 13.14 -8.43
N GLY A 130 -10.11 13.88 -7.33
CA GLY A 130 -11.15 14.82 -6.88
C GLY A 130 -12.20 14.22 -5.94
N LYS A 131 -11.98 13.01 -5.38
CA LYS A 131 -12.86 12.37 -4.36
C LYS A 131 -13.41 13.35 -3.34
N THR A 132 -12.52 14.07 -2.66
CA THR A 132 -12.90 14.95 -1.55
C THR A 132 -13.63 16.20 -2.03
N SER A 133 -13.29 16.72 -3.22
CA SER A 133 -14.03 17.84 -3.83
C SER A 133 -15.45 17.45 -4.21
N LEU A 134 -15.64 16.26 -4.82
CA LEU A 134 -16.97 15.72 -5.10
C LEU A 134 -17.77 15.54 -3.81
N LEU A 135 -17.16 14.91 -2.81
CA LEU A 135 -17.81 14.61 -1.54
C LEU A 135 -18.25 15.88 -0.78
N THR A 136 -17.36 16.86 -0.64
CA THR A 136 -17.68 18.13 0.04
C THR A 136 -18.81 18.89 -0.64
N ARG A 137 -18.87 18.87 -1.99
CA ARG A 137 -19.97 19.46 -2.75
C ARG A 137 -21.29 18.72 -2.51
N THR A 138 -21.29 17.39 -2.62
CA THR A 138 -22.47 16.55 -2.38
C THR A 138 -23.02 16.75 -0.97
N LEU A 139 -22.16 16.80 0.05
CA LEU A 139 -22.56 17.04 1.43
C LEU A 139 -23.21 18.41 1.59
N THR A 140 -22.62 19.45 1.00
CA THR A 140 -23.16 20.82 1.08
C THR A 140 -24.53 20.92 0.42
N ASP A 141 -24.69 20.32 -0.76
CA ASP A 141 -25.94 20.40 -1.53
C ASP A 141 -27.08 19.61 -0.87
N LEU A 142 -26.78 18.53 -0.13
CA LEU A 142 -27.79 17.61 0.41
C LEU A 142 -27.99 17.69 1.94
N ARG A 143 -27.23 18.52 2.66
CA ARG A 143 -27.23 18.55 4.13
C ARG A 143 -28.60 18.86 4.76
N ASP A 144 -29.45 19.61 4.05
CA ASP A 144 -30.77 20.03 4.56
C ASP A 144 -31.87 19.00 4.19
N GLU A 145 -31.55 18.03 3.33
CA GLU A 145 -32.46 16.97 2.88
C GLU A 145 -32.16 15.62 3.53
N LEU A 146 -30.88 15.34 3.81
CA LEU A 146 -30.41 14.04 4.29
C LEU A 146 -29.50 14.18 5.51
N SER A 147 -29.65 13.25 6.47
CA SER A 147 -28.69 13.10 7.56
C SER A 147 -27.45 12.36 7.06
N LEU A 148 -26.35 13.09 6.85
CA LEU A 148 -25.11 12.56 6.27
C LEU A 148 -24.00 12.45 7.33
N ALA A 149 -23.17 11.41 7.20
CA ALA A 149 -21.97 11.21 8.00
C ALA A 149 -20.89 10.57 7.13
N VAL A 150 -19.62 10.83 7.44
CA VAL A 150 -18.48 10.34 6.67
C VAL A 150 -17.49 9.62 7.57
N ILE A 151 -16.96 8.50 7.07
CA ILE A 151 -15.75 7.87 7.57
C ILE A 151 -14.67 8.15 6.53
N GLU A 152 -13.65 8.89 6.93
CA GLU A 152 -12.51 9.27 6.10
C GLU A 152 -11.36 8.32 6.45
N GLY A 153 -10.74 7.73 5.43
CA GLY A 153 -9.54 6.92 5.57
C GLY A 153 -8.40 7.55 4.77
N ASP A 154 -7.36 7.98 5.47
CA ASP A 154 -6.13 8.51 4.88
C ASP A 154 -4.92 7.89 5.60
N GLN A 155 -3.77 7.83 4.92
CA GLN A 155 -2.54 7.30 5.52
C GLN A 155 -2.10 8.15 6.70
N GLN A 156 -2.18 9.47 6.53
CA GLN A 156 -1.74 10.46 7.51
C GLN A 156 -2.57 11.73 7.39
N THR A 157 -2.69 12.46 8.52
CA THR A 157 -3.34 13.78 8.67
C THR A 157 -4.88 13.75 8.68
N SER A 158 -5.47 14.80 9.25
CA SER A 158 -6.94 15.00 9.33
C SER A 158 -7.47 15.95 8.25
N ASN A 159 -6.65 16.32 7.26
CA ASN A 159 -6.93 17.42 6.33
C ASN A 159 -8.26 17.23 5.58
N ASP A 160 -8.50 16.02 5.05
CA ASP A 160 -9.72 15.72 4.33
C ASP A 160 -10.93 15.62 5.27
N ALA A 161 -10.78 15.03 6.46
CA ALA A 161 -11.84 15.03 7.46
C ALA A 161 -12.22 16.44 7.93
N ASP A 162 -11.27 17.35 8.10
CA ASP A 162 -11.53 18.73 8.52
C ASP A 162 -12.24 19.54 7.43
N ARG A 163 -11.84 19.35 6.16
CA ARG A 163 -12.57 19.90 5.01
C ARG A 163 -14.02 19.40 4.94
N ILE A 164 -14.23 18.13 5.26
CA ILE A 164 -15.58 17.53 5.31
C ILE A 164 -16.37 18.11 6.48
N ARG A 165 -15.79 18.20 7.69
CA ARG A 165 -16.44 18.79 8.87
C ARG A 165 -16.85 20.24 8.65
N ALA A 166 -16.07 21.01 7.89
CA ALA A 166 -16.39 22.39 7.51
C ALA A 166 -17.69 22.52 6.68
N THR A 167 -18.19 21.43 6.07
CA THR A 167 -19.50 21.40 5.39
C THR A 167 -20.68 21.32 6.37
N GLY A 168 -20.41 21.00 7.65
CA GLY A 168 -21.40 20.73 8.69
C GLY A 168 -21.69 19.24 8.89
N ALA A 169 -21.17 18.36 8.04
CA ALA A 169 -21.30 16.91 8.19
C ALA A 169 -20.46 16.38 9.35
N ARG A 170 -20.94 15.32 10.02
CA ARG A 170 -20.13 14.56 10.98
C ARG A 170 -19.10 13.74 10.22
N ALA A 171 -17.82 13.84 10.61
CA ALA A 171 -16.77 13.02 10.00
C ALA A 171 -15.79 12.45 11.05
N ILE A 172 -15.49 11.16 10.90
CA ILE A 172 -14.47 10.43 11.66
C ILE A 172 -13.27 10.20 10.75
N GLN A 173 -12.06 10.50 11.25
CA GLN A 173 -10.80 10.21 10.58
C GLN A 173 -10.28 8.85 11.05
N ILE A 174 -9.88 8.01 10.10
CA ILE A 174 -9.13 6.79 10.32
C ILE A 174 -7.78 6.97 9.64
N ASN A 175 -6.73 7.14 10.45
CA ASN A 175 -5.36 7.13 9.96
C ASN A 175 -4.95 5.67 9.73
N THR A 176 -4.70 5.26 8.49
CA THR A 176 -4.34 3.88 8.13
C THR A 176 -2.84 3.59 8.28
N GLY A 177 -2.02 4.60 8.60
CA GLY A 177 -0.57 4.47 8.67
C GLY A 177 -0.02 4.12 7.29
N LYS A 178 0.70 2.99 7.19
CA LYS A 178 1.14 2.48 5.89
C LYS A 178 0.02 1.82 5.07
N GLY A 179 -1.16 1.58 5.64
CA GLY A 179 -2.32 1.00 4.96
C GLY A 179 -2.74 1.79 3.74
N CYS A 180 -2.91 1.14 2.58
CA CYS A 180 -3.45 1.79 1.36
C CYS A 180 -4.97 1.63 1.20
N HIS A 181 -5.63 0.92 2.10
CA HIS A 181 -7.08 0.74 2.13
C HIS A 181 -7.61 0.67 3.57
N LEU A 182 -8.93 0.80 3.71
CA LEU A 182 -9.66 0.48 4.93
C LEU A 182 -10.15 -0.97 4.87
N ASP A 183 -10.04 -1.66 6.00
CA ASP A 183 -10.66 -2.96 6.24
C ASP A 183 -12.01 -2.78 6.97
N ALA A 184 -12.84 -3.82 6.90
CA ALA A 184 -14.20 -3.83 7.45
C ALA A 184 -14.24 -4.20 8.95
#